data_AF-A0A2V8YHK4-F1
#
_entry.id   AF-A0A2V8YHK4-F1
#
_cell.length_a   1.000
_cell.length_b   1.000
_cell.length_c   1.000
_cell.angle_alpha   90.00
_cell.angle_beta   90.00
_cell.angle_gamma   90.00
#
_symmetry.space_group_name_H-M   'P 1'
#
loop_
_entity.id
_entity.type
_entity.pdbx_description
1 polymer ?
#
loop_
_entity_poly.entity_id
_entity_poly.type
_entity_poly.pdbx_seq_one_letter_code
_entity_poly.pdbx_strand_id
1 'polypeptide(L)'
;ACDELAGFLTACAYVRPSKSILDLEVDSVKRRMKDKLFAKGVSREDVRKGAEKLGIPLEEHIKFCIAAMREHADALGLRGSL
;
A
#
# COMPACT_ATOMS: atom_id res chain seq x y z
N ALA A 1 7.62 6.85 7.45
CA ALA A 1 8.14 5.93 6.41
C ALA A 1 7.16 4.80 6.16
N CYS A 2 6.71 4.08 7.20
CA CYS A 2 5.65 3.07 7.06
C CYS A 2 4.25 3.69 7.01
N ASP A 3 4.01 4.82 7.68
CA ASP A 3 2.68 5.44 7.77
C ASP A 3 2.16 5.91 6.41
N GLU A 4 3.02 6.52 5.59
CA GLU A 4 2.66 7.00 4.26
C GLU A 4 2.36 5.83 3.32
N LEU A 5 3.18 4.77 3.37
CA LEU A 5 2.96 3.58 2.56
C LEU A 5 1.70 2.80 3.02
N ALA A 6 1.50 2.62 4.32
CA ALA A 6 0.33 1.94 4.87
C ALA A 6 -0.98 2.67 4.53
N GLY A 7 -1.00 4.00 4.64
CA GLY A 7 -2.13 4.82 4.21
C GLY A 7 -2.40 4.71 2.71
N PHE A 8 -1.34 4.65 1.90
CA PHE A 8 -1.46 4.44 0.46
C PHE A 8 -2.02 3.06 0.09
N LEU A 9 -1.52 2.00 0.73
CA LEU A 9 -1.98 0.62 0.52
C LEU A 9 -3.42 0.44 0.95
N THR A 10 -3.80 1.06 2.05
CA THR A 10 -5.19 1.14 2.53
C THR A 10 -6.10 1.75 1.48
N ALA A 11 -5.73 2.93 0.93
CA ALA A 11 -6.49 3.55 -0.16
C ALA A 11 -6.55 2.64 -1.41
N CYS A 12 -5.46 1.94 -1.73
CA CYS A 12 -5.40 1.00 -2.85
C CYS A 12 -6.36 -0.19 -2.67
N ALA A 13 -6.51 -0.70 -1.44
CA ALA A 13 -7.47 -1.74 -1.12
C ALA A 13 -8.91 -1.23 -1.30
N TYR A 14 -9.24 -0.04 -0.76
CA TYR A 14 -10.61 0.50 -0.79
C TYR A 14 -11.18 0.79 -2.17
N VAL A 15 -10.34 1.05 -3.17
CA VAL A 15 -10.80 1.30 -4.55
C VAL A 15 -10.96 0.02 -5.38
N ARG A 16 -10.65 -1.15 -4.82
CA ARG A 16 -10.93 -2.44 -5.46
C ARG A 16 -12.38 -2.86 -5.22
N PRO A 17 -12.99 -3.65 -6.12
CA PRO A 17 -14.33 -4.20 -5.91
C PRO A 17 -14.46 -5.00 -4.60
N SER A 18 -13.44 -5.79 -4.26
CA SER A 18 -13.35 -6.57 -3.02
C SER A 18 -13.22 -5.71 -1.77
N LYS A 19 -12.77 -4.45 -1.92
CA LYS A 19 -12.30 -3.57 -0.85
C LYS A 19 -11.27 -4.23 0.08
N SER A 20 -10.50 -5.19 -0.44
CA SER A 20 -9.64 -6.07 0.35
C SER A 20 -8.15 -5.86 0.06
N ILE A 21 -7.33 -6.04 1.10
CA ILE A 21 -5.87 -6.12 0.97
C ILE A 21 -5.41 -7.52 0.53
N LEU A 22 -6.28 -8.54 0.68
CA LEU A 22 -5.96 -9.94 0.41
C LEU A 22 -5.68 -10.20 -1.08
N ASP A 23 -6.32 -9.43 -1.98
CA ASP A 23 -6.09 -9.49 -3.43
C ASP A 23 -5.25 -8.30 -3.96
N LEU A 24 -4.68 -7.46 -3.08
CA LEU A 24 -3.87 -6.32 -3.49
C LEU A 24 -2.47 -6.76 -3.94
N GLU A 25 -2.17 -6.56 -5.22
CA GLU A 25 -0.86 -6.88 -5.81
C GLU A 25 0.05 -5.66 -5.98
N VAL A 26 1.37 -5.88 -5.87
CA VAL A 26 2.43 -4.85 -5.94
C VAL A 26 2.31 -4.00 -7.21
N ASP A 27 2.05 -4.64 -8.37
CA ASP A 27 1.99 -3.92 -9.64
C ASP A 27 0.82 -2.92 -9.70
N SER A 28 -0.32 -3.26 -9.08
CA SER A 28 -1.45 -2.33 -8.94
C SER A 28 -1.09 -1.12 -8.09
N VAL A 29 -0.31 -1.31 -7.01
CA VAL A 29 0.19 -0.22 -6.17
C VAL A 29 1.16 0.67 -6.96
N LYS A 30 2.11 0.08 -7.69
CA LYS A 30 3.06 0.83 -8.54
C LYS A 30 2.35 1.66 -9.59
N ARG A 31 1.30 1.13 -10.23
CA ARG A 31 0.47 1.89 -11.17
C ARG A 31 -0.20 3.07 -10.49
N ARG A 32 -0.79 2.87 -9.31
CA ARG A 32 -1.42 3.94 -8.51
C ARG A 32 -0.41 5.00 -8.05
N MET A 33 0.84 4.64 -7.77
CA MET A 33 1.87 5.63 -7.40
C MET A 33 2.19 6.64 -8.52
N LYS A 34 1.88 6.31 -9.78
CA LYS A 34 2.03 7.23 -10.93
C LYS A 34 0.85 8.21 -11.04
N ASP A 35 -0.31 7.86 -10.47
CA ASP A 35 -1.49 8.71 -10.43
C ASP A 35 -1.35 9.71 -9.28
N LYS A 36 -1.03 10.96 -9.62
CA LYS A 36 -0.86 12.05 -8.65
C LYS A 36 -2.18 12.51 -8.02
N LEU A 37 -3.32 12.19 -8.63
CA LEU A 37 -4.64 12.57 -8.11
C LEU A 37 -5.19 11.53 -7.15
N PHE A 38 -4.76 10.28 -7.27
CA PHE A 38 -5.11 9.23 -6.33
C PHE A 38 -4.42 9.45 -4.98
N ALA A 39 -5.17 9.34 -3.87
CA ALA A 39 -4.66 9.48 -2.50
C ALA A 39 -3.73 10.71 -2.30
N LYS A 40 -4.19 11.91 -2.70
CA LYS A 40 -3.41 13.17 -2.67
C LYS A 40 -2.83 13.52 -1.30
N GLY A 41 -3.47 13.07 -0.22
CA GLY A 41 -2.99 13.29 1.15
C GLY A 41 -1.73 12.51 1.50
N VAL A 42 -1.29 11.58 0.65
CA VAL A 42 -0.08 10.80 0.88
C VAL A 42 1.05 11.31 -0.03
N SER A 43 2.18 11.66 0.57
CA SER A 43 3.39 12.06 -0.15
C SER A 43 4.05 10.87 -0.84
N ARG A 44 4.14 10.89 -2.19
CA ARG A 44 4.85 9.85 -2.97
C ARG A 44 6.36 9.90 -2.77
N GLU A 45 6.88 11.06 -2.40
CA GLU A 45 8.30 11.25 -2.10
C GLU A 45 8.67 10.53 -0.80
N ASP A 46 7.87 10.70 0.25
CA ASP A 46 8.13 10.07 1.55
C ASP A 46 8.01 8.54 1.48
N VAL A 47 7.09 8.03 0.66
CA VAL A 47 7.00 6.59 0.36
C VAL A 47 8.30 6.06 -0.26
N ARG A 48 8.90 6.79 -1.20
CA ARG A 48 10.17 6.40 -1.84
C ARG A 48 11.34 6.50 -0.87
N LYS A 49 11.45 7.63 -0.16
CA LYS A 49 12.48 7.87 0.87
C LYS A 49 12.43 6.81 1.97
N GLY A 50 11.24 6.32 2.30
CA GLY A 50 11.06 5.22 3.25
C GLY A 50 11.80 3.96 2.83
N ALA A 51 11.67 3.54 1.57
CA ALA A 51 12.39 2.38 1.04
C ALA A 51 13.91 2.66 0.94
N GLU A 52 14.30 3.85 0.51
CA GLU A 52 15.72 4.26 0.41
C GLU A 52 16.43 4.23 1.76
N LYS A 53 15.78 4.72 2.83
CA LYS A 53 16.33 4.69 4.20
C LYS A 53 16.54 3.28 4.74
N LEU A 54 15.74 2.33 4.28
CA LEU A 54 15.87 0.91 4.62
C LEU A 54 16.90 0.20 3.74
N GLY A 55 17.42 0.87 2.70
CA GLY A 55 18.36 0.27 1.75
C GLY A 55 17.75 -0.83 0.88
N ILE A 56 16.43 -0.87 0.74
CA ILE A 56 15.71 -1.90 -0.03
C ILE A 56 14.99 -1.29 -1.23
N PRO A 57 14.77 -2.06 -2.31
CA PRO A 57 13.92 -1.65 -3.42
C PRO A 57 12.50 -1.32 -2.95
N LEU A 58 11.91 -0.26 -3.53
CA LEU A 58 10.53 0.13 -3.22
C LEU A 58 9.52 -1.00 -3.43
N GLU A 59 9.72 -1.85 -4.44
CA GLU A 59 8.83 -2.99 -4.70
C GLU A 59 8.87 -4.03 -3.58
N GLU A 60 10.05 -4.26 -3.01
CA GLU A 60 10.22 -5.16 -1.88
C GLU A 60 9.56 -4.58 -0.62
N HIS A 61 9.72 -3.28 -0.39
CA HIS A 61 9.05 -2.58 0.70
C HIS A 61 7.52 -2.66 0.57
N ILE A 62 6.98 -2.42 -0.64
CA ILE A 62 5.53 -2.56 -0.92
C ILE A 62 5.07 -4.00 -0.66
N LYS A 63 5.81 -5.00 -1.17
CA LYS A 63 5.47 -6.41 -1.01
C LYS A 63 5.44 -6.80 0.47
N PHE A 64 6.46 -6.39 1.23
CA PHE A 64 6.56 -6.63 2.65
C PHE A 64 5.36 -6.02 3.40
N CYS A 65 5.05 -4.76 3.16
CA CYS A 65 3.91 -4.11 3.82
C CYS A 65 2.57 -4.74 3.44
N ILE A 66 2.36 -5.14 2.19
CA ILE A 66 1.15 -5.89 1.79
C ILE A 66 1.05 -7.19 2.60
N ALA A 67 2.12 -7.98 2.67
CA ALA A 67 2.13 -9.23 3.41
C ALA A 67 1.77 -9.03 4.90
N ALA A 68 2.44 -8.08 5.57
CA ALA A 68 2.17 -7.74 6.97
C ALA A 68 0.73 -7.26 7.18
N MET A 69 0.19 -6.44 6.28
CA MET A 69 -1.20 -5.96 6.38
C MET A 69 -2.22 -7.08 6.12
N ARG A 70 -1.89 -8.09 5.31
CA ARG A 70 -2.75 -9.27 5.09
C ARG A 70 -2.89 -10.11 6.36
N GLU A 71 -1.81 -10.29 7.12
CA GLU A 71 -1.84 -11.03 8.40
C GLU A 71 -2.77 -10.39 9.44
N HIS A 72 -2.97 -9.08 9.34
CA HIS A 72 -3.82 -8.31 10.25
C HIS A 72 -5.06 -7.71 9.55
N ALA A 73 -5.49 -8.26 8.41
CA ALA A 73 -6.52 -7.67 7.57
C ALA A 73 -7.85 -7.44 8.32
N ASP A 74 -8.25 -8.39 9.17
CA ASP A 74 -9.45 -8.27 10.01
C ASP A 74 -9.36 -7.09 10.99
N ALA A 75 -8.25 -7.01 11.74
CA ALA A 75 -8.02 -5.95 12.73
C ALA A 75 -7.91 -4.56 12.08
N LEU A 76 -7.40 -4.50 10.85
CA LEU A 76 -7.26 -3.27 10.07
C LEU A 76 -8.55 -2.87 9.34
N GLY A 77 -9.60 -3.71 9.35
CA GLY A 77 -10.81 -3.49 8.56
C GLY A 77 -10.58 -3.62 7.05
N LEU A 78 -9.52 -4.32 6.64
CA LEU A 78 -9.09 -4.48 5.25
C LEU A 78 -9.32 -5.88 4.69
N ARG A 79 -10.06 -6.72 5.41
CA ARG A 79 -10.50 -8.02 4.91
C ARG A 79 -11.43 -7.88 3.70
N GLY A 80 -12.28 -6.86 3.70
CA GLY A 80 -13.23 -6.62 2.62
C GLY A 80 -14.25 -7.76 2.47
N SER A 81 -14.57 -8.14 1.25
CA SER A 81 -15.52 -9.23 0.93
C SER A 81 -14.85 -10.60 0.71
N LEU A 82 -13.62 -10.79 1.20
CA LEU A 82 -12.82 -12.02 1.06
C LEU A 82 -12.62 -12.71 2.41
#